data_AF-A0A6A4Z120-F1
#
_entry.id   AF-A0A6A4Z120-F1
#
_cell.length_a   1.000
_cell.length_b   1.000
_cell.length_c   1.000
_cell.angle_alpha   90.00
_cell.angle_beta   90.00
_cell.angle_gamma   90.00
#
_symmetry.space_group_name_H-M   'P 1'
#
loop_
_entity.id
_entity.type
_entity.pdbx_description
1 polymer ?
#
loop_
_entity_poly.entity_id
_entity_poly.type
_entity_poly.pdbx_seq_one_letter_code
_entity_poly.pdbx_strand_id
1 'polypeptide(L)'
;MMHHLVSVVLACSAVAFYIVAQLRKQNKIVNDTYLHVFGPILRQHEIAHRLPGAFWFLLGCSISLLIFKKDVAQLSVLHVRDLPSLSLGDPCASLFGLTLGHHTTKLANGKTIAGVAGCFVVCFATSVAFLSVVDASVAHVSGIEKAVVMALCGVAGTVGEVLYVGCDDNLSLPLVSGLLMSVVWVFLT
;
A
#
# COMPACT_ATOMS: atom_id res chain seq x y z
N MET A 1 -16.69 6.31 -14.63
CA MET A 1 -17.69 6.71 -13.63
C MET A 1 -17.48 6.02 -12.27
N MET A 2 -17.45 4.69 -12.19
CA MET A 2 -17.29 3.96 -10.92
C MET A 2 -15.98 4.25 -10.17
N HIS A 3 -14.86 4.43 -10.87
CA HIS A 3 -13.55 4.75 -10.26
C HIS A 3 -13.52 6.10 -9.52
N HIS A 4 -14.12 7.14 -10.12
CA HIS A 4 -14.18 8.45 -9.49
C HIS A 4 -15.09 8.46 -8.26
N LEU A 5 -16.21 7.73 -8.30
CA LEU A 5 -17.09 7.58 -7.14
C LEU A 5 -16.36 6.95 -5.96
N VAL A 6 -15.60 5.89 -6.21
CA VAL A 6 -14.80 5.21 -5.19
C VAL A 6 -13.74 6.14 -4.60
N SER A 7 -13.00 6.87 -5.43
CA SER A 7 -12.02 7.85 -4.94
C SER A 7 -12.66 8.94 -4.07
N VAL A 8 -13.83 9.45 -4.46
CA VAL A 8 -14.58 10.44 -3.66
C VAL A 8 -15.01 9.85 -2.32
N VAL A 9 -15.54 8.63 -2.29
CA VAL A 9 -15.93 7.96 -1.04
C VAL A 9 -14.73 7.78 -0.10
N LEU A 10 -13.57 7.41 -0.64
CA LEU A 10 -12.34 7.25 0.15
C LEU A 10 -11.83 8.59 0.68
N ALA A 11 -11.88 9.65 -0.13
CA ALA A 11 -11.50 11.00 0.28
C ALA A 11 -12.43 11.52 1.38
N CYS A 12 -13.75 11.34 1.23
CA CYS A 12 -14.73 11.68 2.27
C CYS A 12 -14.47 10.90 3.57
N SER A 13 -14.13 9.62 3.46
CA SER A 13 -13.77 8.78 4.62
C SER A 13 -12.50 9.28 5.31
N ALA A 14 -11.46 9.66 4.56
CA ALA A 14 -10.24 10.25 5.11
C ALA A 14 -10.54 11.57 5.85
N VAL A 15 -11.38 12.43 5.29
CA VAL A 15 -11.84 13.66 5.96
C VAL A 15 -12.58 13.34 7.25
N ALA A 16 -13.46 12.33 7.26
CA ALA A 16 -14.16 11.91 8.48
C ALA A 16 -13.18 11.44 9.56
N PHE A 17 -12.19 10.62 9.22
CA PHE A 17 -11.14 10.20 10.15
C PHE A 17 -10.31 11.37 10.67
N TYR A 18 -10.02 12.36 9.82
CA TYR A 18 -9.34 13.58 10.24
C TYR A 18 -10.16 14.37 11.26
N ILE A 19 -11.46 14.56 11.00
CA ILE A 19 -12.38 15.25 11.93
C ILE A 19 -12.41 14.52 13.28
N VAL A 20 -12.58 13.19 13.28
CA VAL A 20 -12.56 12.38 14.50
C VAL A 20 -11.22 12.54 15.23
N ALA A 21 -10.10 12.55 14.51
CA ALA A 21 -8.78 12.76 15.11
C ALA A 21 -8.62 14.14 15.76
N GLN A 22 -9.22 15.20 15.21
CA GLN A 22 -9.24 16.51 15.86
C GLN A 22 -10.16 16.53 17.08
N LEU A 23 -11.34 15.90 17.00
CA LEU A 23 -12.26 15.79 18.13
C LEU A 23 -11.65 15.01 19.31
N ARG A 24 -10.85 13.97 19.03
CA ARG A 24 -10.08 13.23 20.05
C ARG A 24 -9.11 14.11 20.83
N LYS A 25 -8.55 15.16 20.21
CA LYS A 25 -7.63 16.09 20.89
C LYS A 25 -8.35 17.07 21.82
N GLN A 26 -9.60 17.37 21.49
CA GLN A 26 -10.40 18.38 22.21
C GLN A 26 -11.26 17.77 23.32
N ASN A 27 -11.69 16.52 23.18
CA ASN A 27 -12.63 15.89 24.11
C ASN A 27 -12.13 14.53 24.61
N LYS A 28 -11.91 14.44 25.93
CA LYS A 28 -11.47 13.22 26.61
C LYS A 28 -12.46 12.06 26.46
N ILE A 29 -13.77 12.34 26.48
CA ILE A 29 -14.81 11.30 26.31
C ILE A 29 -14.71 10.68 24.92
N VAL A 30 -14.58 11.53 23.88
CA VAL A 30 -14.42 11.07 22.50
C VAL A 30 -13.13 10.25 22.36
N ASN A 31 -12.04 10.68 22.99
CA ASN A 31 -10.80 9.93 22.97
C ASN A 31 -10.92 8.57 23.67
N ASP A 32 -11.52 8.51 24.85
CA ASP A 32 -11.67 7.28 25.61
C ASP A 32 -12.60 6.28 24.88
N THR A 33 -13.71 6.76 24.30
CA THR A 33 -14.58 5.93 23.45
C THR A 33 -13.84 5.44 22.21
N TYR A 34 -13.09 6.31 21.52
CA TYR A 34 -12.33 5.93 20.35
C TYR A 34 -11.27 4.87 20.68
N LEU A 35 -10.53 5.02 21.78
CA LEU A 35 -9.54 4.05 22.23
C LEU A 35 -10.19 2.76 22.73
N HIS A 36 -11.39 2.80 23.29
CA HIS A 36 -12.10 1.58 23.68
C HIS A 36 -12.49 0.74 22.45
N VAL A 37 -12.90 1.38 21.36
CA VAL A 37 -13.33 0.70 20.12
C VAL A 37 -12.14 0.32 19.23
N PHE A 38 -11.21 1.25 18.98
CA PHE A 38 -10.13 1.09 18.02
C PHE A 38 -8.77 0.80 18.66
N GLY A 39 -8.63 0.93 19.98
CA GLY A 39 -7.38 0.71 20.72
C GLY A 39 -6.67 -0.60 20.41
N PRO A 40 -7.37 -1.75 20.27
CA PRO A 40 -6.72 -3.02 19.93
C PRO A 40 -6.04 -3.03 18.54
N ILE A 41 -6.45 -2.12 17.65
CA ILE A 41 -5.97 -2.06 16.26
C ILE A 41 -4.90 -0.96 16.09
N LEU A 42 -4.95 0.07 16.94
CA LEU A 42 -4.08 1.24 16.82
C LEU A 42 -2.63 0.93 17.25
N ARG A 43 -1.68 1.44 16.48
CA ARG A 43 -0.25 1.41 16.81
C ARG A 43 0.04 2.35 18.00
N GLN A 44 1.07 2.06 18.78
CA GLN A 44 1.39 2.82 20.02
C GLN A 44 1.54 4.33 19.80
N HIS A 45 2.06 4.75 18.65
CA HIS A 45 2.21 6.18 18.32
C HIS A 45 0.90 6.86 17.87
N GLU A 46 -0.12 6.11 17.47
CA GLU A 46 -1.45 6.61 17.08
C GLU A 46 -2.37 6.82 18.31
N ILE A 47 -2.08 6.07 19.38
CA ILE A 47 -2.70 6.26 20.69
C ILE A 47 -2.34 7.65 21.24
N ALA A 48 -1.11 8.12 20.98
CA ALA A 48 -0.59 9.44 21.39
C ALA A 48 -1.10 10.63 20.53
N HIS A 49 -2.37 10.60 20.09
CA HIS A 49 -3.03 11.66 19.31
C HIS A 49 -2.44 11.97 17.92
N ARG A 50 -1.63 11.08 17.35
CA ARG A 50 -1.31 11.14 15.92
C ARG A 50 -2.49 10.69 15.06
N LEU A 51 -2.47 11.09 13.80
CA LEU A 51 -3.43 10.59 12.81
C LEU A 51 -3.28 9.07 12.69
N PRO A 52 -4.41 8.32 12.63
CA PRO A 52 -4.35 6.87 12.49
C PRO A 52 -3.83 6.48 11.10
N GLY A 53 -3.15 5.35 10.99
CA GLY A 53 -2.68 4.78 9.72
C GLY A 53 -3.81 4.58 8.71
N ALA A 54 -5.03 4.30 9.20
CA ALA A 54 -6.23 4.27 8.37
C ALA A 54 -6.49 5.58 7.61
N PHE A 55 -6.21 6.75 8.21
CA PHE A 55 -6.31 8.03 7.52
C PHE A 55 -5.32 8.11 6.36
N TRP A 56 -4.05 7.78 6.62
CA TRP A 56 -2.98 7.82 5.63
C TRP A 56 -3.23 6.82 4.49
N PHE A 57 -3.73 5.62 4.84
CA PHE A 57 -4.14 4.60 3.90
C PHE A 57 -5.25 5.09 2.97
N LEU A 58 -6.36 5.60 3.53
CA LEU A 58 -7.48 6.11 2.74
C LEU A 58 -7.07 7.27 1.84
N LEU A 59 -6.19 8.15 2.34
CA LEU A 59 -5.65 9.25 1.56
C LEU A 59 -4.78 8.76 0.40
N GLY A 60 -3.85 7.83 0.66
CA GLY A 60 -3.02 7.21 -0.37
C GLY A 60 -3.85 6.52 -1.44
N CYS A 61 -4.88 5.77 -1.03
CA CYS A 61 -5.82 5.14 -1.96
C CYS A 61 -6.52 6.17 -2.85
N SER A 62 -7.02 7.25 -2.24
CA SER A 62 -7.76 8.30 -2.94
C SER A 62 -6.89 8.99 -3.98
N ILE A 63 -5.68 9.39 -3.60
CA ILE A 63 -4.74 10.09 -4.48
C ILE A 63 -4.29 9.17 -5.63
N SER A 64 -3.92 7.93 -5.34
CA SER A 64 -3.49 6.99 -6.37
C SER A 64 -4.58 6.69 -7.40
N LEU A 65 -5.85 6.59 -6.99
CA LEU A 65 -6.98 6.43 -7.92
C LEU A 65 -7.26 7.66 -8.78
N LEU A 66 -6.87 8.86 -8.33
CA LEU A 66 -7.03 10.10 -9.11
C LEU A 66 -5.89 10.30 -10.10
N ILE A 67 -4.67 9.92 -9.71
CA ILE A 67 -3.46 10.19 -10.49
C ILE A 67 -3.17 9.08 -11.50
N PHE A 68 -3.33 7.81 -11.10
CA PHE A 68 -2.89 6.69 -11.92
C PHE A 68 -4.01 6.13 -12.79
N LYS A 69 -3.61 5.54 -13.93
CA LYS A 69 -4.52 4.75 -14.77
C LYS A 69 -5.10 3.61 -13.94
N LYS A 70 -6.34 3.22 -14.24
CA LYS A 70 -7.10 2.19 -13.51
C LYS A 70 -6.25 0.97 -13.13
N ASP A 71 -5.53 0.38 -14.08
CA ASP A 71 -4.79 -0.86 -13.85
C ASP A 71 -3.62 -0.65 -12.88
N VAL A 72 -2.92 0.48 -13.01
CA VAL A 72 -1.82 0.87 -12.13
C VAL A 72 -2.34 1.26 -10.75
N ALA A 73 -3.46 1.98 -10.67
CA ALA A 73 -4.11 2.33 -9.41
C ALA A 73 -4.60 1.07 -8.68
N GLN A 74 -5.12 0.07 -9.39
CA GLN A 74 -5.55 -1.19 -8.80
C GLN A 74 -4.38 -1.98 -8.20
N LEU A 75 -3.26 -2.07 -8.94
CA LEU A 75 -2.05 -2.74 -8.49
C LEU A 75 -1.36 -2.02 -7.33
N SER A 76 -1.37 -0.68 -7.35
CA SER A 76 -0.72 0.15 -6.34
C SER A 76 -1.55 0.42 -5.11
N VAL A 77 -2.87 0.22 -5.13
CA VAL A 77 -3.77 0.59 -4.02
C VAL A 77 -4.40 -0.64 -3.39
N LEU A 78 -5.49 -1.16 -3.96
CA LEU A 78 -6.23 -2.30 -3.38
C LEU A 78 -7.49 -2.71 -4.15
N HIS A 79 -7.80 -2.19 -5.35
CA HIS A 79 -9.16 -2.39 -5.88
C HIS A 79 -9.41 -3.77 -6.50
N VAL A 80 -9.77 -4.70 -5.60
CA VAL A 80 -10.70 -5.83 -5.67
C VAL A 80 -11.23 -6.13 -7.07
N ARG A 81 -10.62 -7.14 -7.70
CA ARG A 81 -11.43 -8.29 -8.05
C ARG A 81 -10.70 -9.61 -7.86
N ASP A 82 -9.37 -9.71 -8.05
CA ASP A 82 -8.74 -11.03 -7.96
C ASP A 82 -7.35 -11.17 -7.30
N LEU A 83 -6.57 -10.11 -6.96
CA LEU A 83 -5.43 -10.27 -6.03
C LEU A 83 -4.81 -8.95 -5.47
N PRO A 84 -4.46 -8.85 -4.17
CA PRO A 84 -3.85 -7.66 -3.58
C PRO A 84 -2.32 -7.78 -3.40
N SER A 85 -1.54 -6.97 -4.12
CA SER A 85 -0.08 -6.87 -3.94
C SER A 85 0.30 -6.05 -2.70
N LEU A 86 -0.38 -4.91 -2.51
CA LEU A 86 0.09 -3.84 -1.63
C LEU A 86 -0.24 -4.05 -0.15
N SER A 87 -1.47 -4.45 0.17
CA SER A 87 -1.89 -4.72 1.55
C SER A 87 -1.28 -5.99 2.13
N LEU A 88 -0.74 -6.88 1.29
CA LEU A 88 -0.01 -8.06 1.76
C LEU A 88 1.49 -7.77 1.91
N GLY A 89 2.05 -6.87 1.09
CA GLY A 89 3.45 -6.49 1.13
C GLY A 89 3.93 -6.03 2.51
N ASP A 90 3.26 -5.04 3.12
CA ASP A 90 3.63 -4.50 4.45
C ASP A 90 3.50 -5.53 5.60
N PRO A 91 2.38 -6.25 5.78
CA PRO A 91 2.27 -7.27 6.82
C PRO A 91 3.18 -8.48 6.55
N CYS A 92 3.44 -8.86 5.30
CA CYS A 92 4.42 -9.90 5.01
C CYS A 92 5.86 -9.42 5.27
N ALA A 93 6.21 -8.18 4.91
CA ALA A 93 7.50 -7.59 5.24
C ALA A 93 7.73 -7.58 6.76
N SER A 94 6.70 -7.20 7.51
CA SER A 94 6.70 -7.26 8.98
C SER A 94 6.81 -8.69 9.49
N LEU A 95 6.05 -9.65 8.93
CA LEU A 95 6.09 -11.06 9.34
C LEU A 95 7.47 -11.71 9.10
N PHE A 96 8.01 -11.57 7.89
CA PHE A 96 9.34 -12.09 7.57
C PHE A 96 10.43 -11.32 8.31
N GLY A 97 10.24 -10.02 8.54
CA GLY A 97 11.16 -9.21 9.31
C GLY A 97 11.17 -9.55 10.80
N LEU A 98 10.07 -10.02 11.37
CA LEU A 98 10.01 -10.50 12.75
C LEU A 98 10.54 -11.94 12.89
N THR A 99 10.17 -12.82 11.97
CA THR A 99 10.52 -14.25 12.05
C THR A 99 11.95 -14.56 11.61
N LEU A 100 12.41 -13.96 10.52
CA LEU A 100 13.72 -14.21 9.92
C LEU A 100 14.68 -13.03 10.08
N GLY A 101 14.20 -11.87 10.55
CA GLY A 101 15.03 -10.69 10.73
C GLY A 101 16.21 -10.87 11.68
N HIS A 102 16.11 -11.77 12.66
CA HIS A 102 17.21 -12.11 13.58
C HIS A 102 18.43 -12.71 12.86
N HIS A 103 18.25 -13.31 11.68
CA HIS A 103 19.31 -13.89 10.87
C HIS A 103 19.82 -12.96 9.76
N THR A 104 19.33 -11.73 9.68
CA THR A 104 19.65 -10.80 8.59
C THR A 104 20.01 -9.41 9.09
N THR A 105 20.78 -8.66 8.30
CA THR A 105 21.17 -7.30 8.66
C THR A 105 19.97 -6.34 8.60
N LYS A 106 19.93 -5.39 9.53
CA LYS A 106 18.97 -4.28 9.53
C LYS A 106 19.47 -3.17 8.61
N LEU A 107 18.58 -2.60 7.81
CA LEU A 107 18.82 -1.40 7.01
C LEU A 107 18.80 -0.15 7.91
N ALA A 108 19.32 0.96 7.38
CA ALA A 108 19.39 2.25 8.08
C ALA A 108 18.02 2.81 8.52
N ASN A 109 16.93 2.36 7.89
CA ASN A 109 15.54 2.72 8.22
C ASN A 109 14.90 1.77 9.25
N GLY A 110 15.64 0.81 9.81
CA GLY A 110 15.12 -0.16 10.78
C GLY A 110 14.43 -1.39 10.15
N LYS A 111 14.23 -1.42 8.82
CA LYS A 111 13.69 -2.58 8.10
C LYS A 111 14.76 -3.68 7.96
N THR A 112 14.37 -4.95 7.87
CA THR A 112 15.32 -6.07 7.76
C THR A 112 15.41 -6.57 6.32
N ILE A 113 16.56 -7.10 5.91
CA ILE A 113 16.72 -7.70 4.57
C ILE A 113 15.69 -8.83 4.36
N ALA A 114 15.42 -9.63 5.39
CA ALA A 114 14.38 -10.66 5.34
C ALA A 114 12.98 -10.08 5.05
N GLY A 115 12.61 -8.97 5.69
CA GLY A 115 11.34 -8.30 5.43
C GLY A 115 11.25 -7.75 4.01
N VAL A 116 12.31 -7.12 3.52
CA VAL A 116 12.40 -6.60 2.15
C VAL A 116 12.28 -7.74 1.11
N ALA A 117 12.97 -8.85 1.33
CA ALA A 117 12.87 -10.03 0.46
C ALA A 117 11.46 -10.65 0.49
N GLY A 118 10.84 -10.73 1.67
CA GLY A 118 9.45 -11.18 1.82
C GLY A 118 8.47 -10.29 1.08
N CYS A 119 8.63 -8.98 1.18
CA CYS A 119 7.84 -7.98 0.44
C CYS A 119 7.97 -8.21 -1.08
N PHE A 120 9.21 -8.36 -1.57
CA PHE A 120 9.48 -8.60 -2.99
C PHE A 120 8.81 -9.87 -3.51
N VAL A 121 8.95 -10.99 -2.79
CA VAL A 121 8.35 -12.27 -3.20
C VAL A 121 6.83 -12.17 -3.27
N VAL A 122 6.21 -11.53 -2.29
CA VAL A 122 4.75 -11.34 -2.27
C VAL A 122 4.30 -10.40 -3.38
N CYS A 123 4.98 -9.27 -3.58
CA CYS A 123 4.67 -8.34 -4.67
C CYS A 123 4.87 -8.96 -6.05
N PHE A 124 5.89 -9.82 -6.22
CA PHE A 124 6.13 -10.56 -7.44
C PHE A 124 5.03 -11.61 -7.69
N ALA A 125 4.73 -12.45 -6.70
CA ALA A 125 3.69 -13.49 -6.81
C ALA A 125 2.31 -12.89 -7.10
N THR A 126 2.00 -11.75 -6.48
CA THR A 126 0.74 -11.05 -6.70
C THR A 126 0.66 -10.40 -8.08
N SER A 127 1.77 -9.84 -8.58
CA SER A 127 1.87 -9.34 -9.95
C SER A 127 1.67 -10.44 -10.99
N VAL A 128 2.20 -11.65 -10.73
CA VAL A 128 2.01 -12.83 -11.59
C VAL A 128 0.54 -13.23 -11.68
N ALA A 129 -0.12 -13.37 -10.54
CA ALA A 129 -1.51 -13.77 -10.52
C ALA A 129 -2.46 -12.69 -11.05
N PHE A 130 -2.17 -11.40 -10.86
CA PHE A 130 -2.96 -10.33 -11.49
C PHE A 130 -2.97 -10.45 -13.02
N LEU A 131 -1.82 -10.71 -13.64
CA LEU A 131 -1.73 -10.79 -15.10
C LEU A 131 -2.41 -12.04 -15.67
N SER A 132 -2.44 -13.15 -14.90
CA SER A 132 -3.17 -14.36 -15.27
C SER A 132 -4.69 -14.16 -15.37
N VAL A 133 -5.21 -13.12 -14.70
CA VAL A 133 -6.61 -12.72 -14.76
C VAL A 133 -6.84 -11.64 -15.82
N VAL A 134 -5.86 -10.76 -16.06
CA VAL A 134 -5.92 -9.65 -17.04
C VAL A 134 -5.36 -10.09 -18.41
N ASP A 135 -5.65 -11.32 -18.83
CA ASP A 135 -5.08 -11.93 -20.04
C ASP A 135 -5.48 -11.20 -21.34
N ALA A 136 -6.65 -10.55 -21.35
CA ALA A 136 -7.18 -9.90 -22.56
C ALA A 136 -6.46 -8.60 -22.98
N SER A 137 -5.89 -7.83 -22.04
CA SER A 137 -5.28 -6.53 -22.33
C SER A 137 -3.79 -6.60 -22.69
N VAL A 138 -3.15 -7.76 -22.45
CA VAL A 138 -1.70 -7.96 -22.56
C VAL A 138 -1.37 -9.19 -23.42
N ALA A 139 -2.34 -9.64 -24.24
CA ALA A 139 -2.23 -10.83 -25.08
C ALA A 139 -1.16 -10.72 -26.17
N HIS A 140 -0.82 -9.50 -26.59
CA HIS A 140 0.20 -9.22 -27.61
C HIS A 140 1.64 -9.30 -27.11
N VAL A 141 1.85 -9.39 -25.80
CA VAL A 141 3.17 -9.34 -25.16
C VAL A 141 3.72 -10.76 -24.95
N SER A 142 4.99 -10.96 -25.28
CA SER A 142 5.65 -12.26 -25.12
C SER A 142 5.74 -12.69 -23.65
N GLY A 143 5.84 -14.01 -23.39
CA GLY A 143 5.93 -14.53 -22.02
C GLY A 143 7.14 -13.99 -21.22
N ILE A 144 8.25 -13.68 -21.91
CA ILE A 144 9.46 -13.12 -21.29
C ILE A 144 9.25 -11.67 -20.89
N GLU A 145 8.63 -10.85 -21.75
CA GLU A 145 8.31 -9.45 -21.43
C GLU A 145 7.34 -9.37 -20.25
N LYS A 146 6.34 -10.26 -20.19
CA LYS A 146 5.47 -10.41 -19.02
C LYS A 146 6.29 -10.72 -17.75
N ALA A 147 7.25 -11.63 -17.82
CA ALA A 147 8.13 -11.96 -16.69
C ALA A 147 8.97 -10.77 -16.20
N VAL A 148 9.55 -10.01 -17.13
CA VAL A 148 10.34 -8.81 -16.81
C VAL A 148 9.46 -7.76 -16.13
N VAL A 149 8.27 -7.51 -16.65
CA VAL A 149 7.30 -6.58 -16.03
C VAL A 149 6.96 -7.01 -14.61
N MET A 150 6.66 -8.29 -14.40
CA MET A 150 6.28 -8.80 -13.07
C MET A 150 7.42 -8.61 -12.06
N ALA A 151 8.66 -8.82 -12.49
CA ALA A 151 9.83 -8.52 -11.68
C ALA A 151 9.93 -7.02 -11.36
N LEU A 152 9.74 -6.15 -12.36
CA LEU A 152 9.77 -4.69 -12.18
C LEU A 152 8.66 -4.18 -11.25
N CYS A 153 7.45 -4.74 -11.33
CA CYS A 153 6.35 -4.44 -10.41
C CYS A 153 6.67 -4.88 -8.97
N GLY A 154 7.27 -6.06 -8.81
CA GLY A 154 7.77 -6.54 -7.51
C GLY A 154 8.83 -5.62 -6.91
N VAL A 155 9.79 -5.16 -7.74
CA VAL A 155 10.79 -4.16 -7.35
C VAL A 155 10.12 -2.85 -6.97
N ALA A 156 9.17 -2.35 -7.76
CA ALA A 156 8.45 -1.11 -7.48
C ALA A 156 7.74 -1.11 -6.12
N GLY A 157 7.05 -2.21 -5.78
CA GLY A 157 6.42 -2.40 -4.47
C GLY A 157 7.46 -2.41 -3.33
N THR A 158 8.56 -3.14 -3.54
CA THR A 158 9.66 -3.22 -2.56
C THR A 158 10.35 -1.88 -2.35
N VAL A 159 10.54 -1.10 -3.42
CA VAL A 159 11.09 0.25 -3.35
C VAL A 159 10.14 1.19 -2.62
N GLY A 160 8.82 1.10 -2.87
CA GLY A 160 7.81 1.83 -2.11
C GLY A 160 7.83 1.52 -0.62
N GLU A 161 8.09 0.26 -0.27
CA GLU A 161 8.23 -0.19 1.12
C GLU A 161 9.53 0.31 1.76
N VAL A 162 10.65 0.28 1.05
CA VAL A 162 11.96 0.70 1.61
C VAL A 162 12.09 2.22 1.70
N LEU A 163 11.49 2.96 0.76
CA LEU A 163 11.60 4.41 0.68
C LEU A 163 10.68 5.09 1.71
N TYR A 164 11.33 5.65 2.74
CA TYR A 164 10.67 6.55 3.68
C TYR A 164 10.61 7.97 3.11
N VAL A 165 9.43 8.44 2.73
CA VAL A 165 9.21 9.76 2.12
C VAL A 165 8.82 10.82 3.18
N GLY A 166 9.16 10.59 4.45
CA GLY A 166 8.84 11.52 5.54
C GLY A 166 7.37 11.53 5.98
N CYS A 167 6.52 10.69 5.36
CA CYS A 167 5.12 10.48 5.71
C CYS A 167 4.91 9.03 6.19
N ASP A 168 3.68 8.70 6.59
CA ASP A 168 3.30 7.33 6.97
C ASP A 168 3.42 6.37 5.78
N ASP A 169 3.90 5.15 6.03
CA ASP A 169 4.10 4.11 5.01
C ASP A 169 2.80 3.79 4.25
N ASN A 170 1.63 3.93 4.89
CA ASN A 170 0.33 3.71 4.24
C ASN A 170 0.00 4.77 3.16
N LEU A 171 0.68 5.91 3.16
CA LEU A 171 0.56 6.95 2.12
C LEU A 171 1.69 6.84 1.10
N SER A 172 2.94 6.72 1.54
CA SER A 172 4.09 6.73 0.64
C SER A 172 4.14 5.51 -0.26
N LEU A 173 3.84 4.33 0.27
CA LEU A 173 3.93 3.06 -0.43
C LEU A 173 3.06 3.02 -1.70
N PRO A 174 1.73 3.29 -1.67
CA PRO A 174 0.90 3.30 -2.87
C PRO A 174 1.29 4.38 -3.89
N LEU A 175 1.83 5.52 -3.44
CA LEU A 175 2.22 6.60 -4.33
C LEU A 175 3.54 6.31 -5.06
N VAL A 176 4.55 5.86 -4.32
CA VAL A 176 5.88 5.54 -4.87
C VAL A 176 5.78 4.32 -5.78
N SER A 177 5.14 3.25 -5.32
CA SER A 177 4.95 2.05 -6.14
C SER A 177 4.10 2.35 -7.37
N GLY A 178 2.99 3.09 -7.24
CA GLY A 178 2.13 3.49 -8.37
C GLY A 178 2.86 4.35 -9.40
N LEU A 179 3.76 5.23 -8.97
CA LEU A 179 4.59 6.03 -9.89
C LEU A 179 5.54 5.14 -10.69
N LEU A 180 6.27 4.25 -10.01
CA LEU A 180 7.20 3.32 -10.66
C LEU A 180 6.48 2.36 -11.61
N MET A 181 5.33 1.83 -11.17
CA MET A 181 4.49 0.95 -11.98
C MET A 181 3.87 1.68 -13.18
N SER A 182 3.57 2.97 -13.06
CA SER A 182 3.10 3.78 -14.20
C SER A 182 4.15 3.85 -15.29
N VAL A 183 5.43 4.01 -14.92
CA VAL A 183 6.55 3.99 -15.87
C VAL A 183 6.64 2.63 -16.56
N VAL A 184 6.58 1.53 -15.79
CA VAL A 184 6.60 0.16 -16.35
C VAL A 184 5.41 -0.06 -17.30
N TRP A 185 4.23 0.43 -16.93
CA TRP A 185 3.01 0.25 -17.72
C TRP A 185 3.04 0.99 -19.07
N VAL A 186 3.72 2.13 -19.16
CA VAL A 186 3.90 2.85 -20.43
C VAL A 186 4.65 2.01 -21.46
N PHE A 187 5.56 1.12 -21.03
CA PHE A 187 6.29 0.24 -21.96
C PHE A 187 5.48 -0.98 -22.44
N LEU A 188 4.30 -1.23 -21.86
CA LEU A 188 3.44 -2.39 -22.18
C LEU A 188 2.27 -2.07 -23.12
N THR A 189 1.85 -0.82 -23.16
CA THR A 189 0.74 -0.31 -23.98
C THR A 189 1.26 0.47 -25.17
#